data_AF-A0A1J5RMI1-F1
#
_entry.id   AF-A0A1J5RMI1-F1
#
_cell.length_a   1.000
_cell.length_b   1.000
_cell.length_c   1.000
_cell.angle_alpha   90.00
_cell.angle_beta   90.00
_cell.angle_gamma   90.00
#
_symmetry.space_group_name_H-M   'P 1'
#
loop_
_entity.id
_entity.type
_entity.pdbx_description
1 polymer ?
#
loop_
_entity_poly.entity_id
_entity_poly.type
_entity_poly.pdbx_seq_one_letter_code
_entity_poly.pdbx_strand_id
1 'polypeptide(L)'
;MGALAADGPTLPDDVDLLVVGAPVHAFGMSRASTRRDAATEQSPVISATIGVREWLELLVVRPGLRFAAFDTKVVTPRLPGSAAKAIDKHLRAAGAVRVCPPRTFSVHGKADGLVDGELAAARTWAGTLTATR
;
A
#
# COMPACT_ATOMS: atom_id res chain seq x y z
N MET A 1 4.74 4.52 18.73
CA MET A 1 4.49 4.40 17.28
C MET A 1 4.34 2.93 16.96
N GLY A 2 3.13 2.40 17.11
CA GLY A 2 2.82 1.02 16.77
C GLY A 2 2.40 0.93 15.31
N ALA A 3 2.89 -0.07 14.57
CA ALA A 3 2.34 -0.42 13.28
C ALA A 3 1.13 -1.33 13.53
N LEU A 4 -0.08 -0.82 13.30
CA LEU A 4 -1.28 -1.65 13.31
C LEU A 4 -1.52 -2.15 11.89
N ALA A 5 -1.49 -3.47 11.70
CA ALA A 5 -2.17 -4.07 10.55
C ALA A 5 -3.67 -3.91 10.82
N ALA A 6 -4.34 -3.03 10.07
CA ALA A 6 -5.75 -2.78 10.28
C ALA A 6 -6.57 -3.93 9.68
N ASP A 7 -7.07 -4.82 10.55
CA ASP A 7 -7.94 -5.93 10.16
C ASP A 7 -9.43 -5.51 10.06
N GLY A 8 -9.75 -4.24 10.33
CA GLY A 8 -11.12 -3.70 10.37
C GLY A 8 -11.33 -2.40 9.55
N PRO A 9 -12.60 -2.00 9.29
CA PRO A 9 -12.97 -0.85 8.46
C PRO A 9 -12.82 0.51 9.17
N THR A 10 -12.53 0.50 10.47
CA THR A 10 -12.40 1.71 11.29
C THR A 10 -11.00 1.75 11.88
N LEU A 11 -10.33 2.88 11.70
CA LEU A 11 -9.04 3.14 12.32
C LEU A 11 -9.25 3.69 13.74
N PRO A 12 -8.40 3.31 14.71
CA PRO A 12 -8.38 3.97 16.00
C PRO A 12 -8.16 5.48 15.89
N ASP A 13 -8.76 6.24 16.80
CA ASP A 13 -8.70 7.71 16.78
C ASP A 13 -7.29 8.26 17.02
N ASP A 14 -6.42 7.49 17.67
CA ASP A 14 -5.02 7.82 17.96
C ASP A 14 -4.05 7.58 16.78
N VAL A 15 -4.55 7.12 15.62
CA VAL A 15 -3.72 6.94 14.43
C VAL A 15 -3.43 8.29 13.78
N ASP A 16 -2.27 8.88 14.05
CA ASP A 16 -1.86 10.16 13.44
C ASP A 16 -1.54 10.06 11.94
N LEU A 17 -1.09 8.89 11.48
CA LEU A 17 -0.65 8.65 10.10
C LEU A 17 -1.01 7.24 9.66
N LEU A 18 -1.73 7.14 8.54
CA LEU A 18 -2.00 5.88 7.85
C LEU A 18 -0.98 5.65 6.71
N VAL A 19 -0.28 4.52 6.73
CA VAL A 19 0.60 4.11 5.61
C VAL A 19 0.02 2.86 4.95
N VAL A 20 -0.32 2.95 3.66
CA VAL A 20 -0.96 1.85 2.91
C VAL A 20 -0.08 1.38 1.76
N GLY A 21 0.18 0.07 1.71
CA GLY A 21 1.00 -0.57 0.68
C GLY A 21 0.24 -1.68 -0.04
N ALA A 22 0.43 -1.81 -1.36
CA ALA A 22 -0.10 -2.96 -2.12
C ALA A 22 0.81 -3.34 -3.30
N PRO A 23 0.93 -4.64 -3.64
CA PRO A 23 1.59 -5.05 -4.89
C PRO A 23 0.78 -4.61 -6.11
N VAL A 24 1.47 -4.31 -7.21
CA VAL A 24 0.82 -4.07 -8.51
C VAL A 24 0.43 -5.42 -9.15
N HIS A 25 -0.85 -5.82 -9.00
CA HIS A 25 -1.44 -6.86 -9.85
C HIS A 25 -2.11 -6.20 -11.07
N ALA A 26 -2.08 -6.89 -12.22
CA ALA A 26 -2.57 -6.42 -13.53
C ALA A 26 -3.62 -5.29 -13.47
N PHE A 27 -3.18 -4.07 -13.81
CA PHE A 27 -4.00 -2.87 -14.01
C PHE A 27 -4.78 -2.29 -12.81
N GLY A 28 -4.38 -2.54 -11.55
CA GLY A 28 -4.88 -1.75 -10.40
C GLY A 28 -4.95 -2.52 -9.08
N MET A 29 -5.74 -2.01 -8.14
CA MET A 29 -5.95 -2.71 -6.86
C MET A 29 -6.59 -4.09 -7.11
N SER A 30 -6.03 -5.12 -6.47
CA SER A 30 -6.34 -6.55 -6.63
C SER A 30 -7.83 -6.84 -6.77
N ARG A 31 -8.19 -7.78 -7.65
CA ARG A 31 -9.55 -8.33 -7.77
C ARG A 31 -9.58 -9.71 -7.11
N ALA A 32 -10.75 -10.18 -6.67
CA ALA A 32 -10.91 -11.52 -6.09
C ALA A 32 -10.41 -12.65 -7.01
N SER A 33 -10.41 -12.46 -8.34
CA SER A 33 -9.85 -13.41 -9.31
C SER A 33 -8.32 -13.48 -9.27
N THR A 34 -7.61 -12.35 -9.17
CA THR A 34 -6.13 -12.33 -9.11
C THR A 34 -5.56 -12.72 -7.75
N ARG A 35 -6.39 -12.75 -6.69
CA ARG A 35 -6.01 -13.31 -5.38
C ARG A 35 -6.00 -14.84 -5.36
N ARG A 36 -6.88 -15.50 -6.11
CA ARG A 36 -6.90 -16.98 -6.21
C ARG A 36 -5.62 -17.52 -6.86
N ASP A 37 -5.11 -16.83 -7.88
CA ASP A 37 -3.84 -17.20 -8.53
C ASP A 37 -2.61 -16.91 -7.66
N ALA A 38 -2.72 -16.00 -6.68
CA ALA A 38 -1.64 -15.68 -5.75
C ALA A 38 -1.63 -16.57 -4.50
N ALA A 39 -2.77 -17.15 -4.12
CA ALA A 39 -2.90 -18.04 -2.96
C ALA A 39 -2.38 -19.47 -3.22
N THR A 40 -2.20 -19.86 -4.49
CA THR A 40 -1.63 -21.16 -4.87
C THR A 40 -0.11 -21.20 -4.85
N GLU A 41 0.59 -20.07 -4.77
CA GLU A 41 2.06 -20.04 -4.75
C GLU A 41 2.60 -19.40 -3.45
N GLN A 42 3.44 -20.18 -2.78
CA GLN A 42 3.89 -20.03 -1.40
C GLN A 42 4.47 -18.64 -1.07
N SER A 43 3.71 -17.85 -0.32
CA SER A 43 4.22 -16.77 0.53
C SER A 43 3.18 -16.48 1.61
N PRO A 44 3.55 -16.12 2.86
CA PRO A 44 2.56 -15.85 3.89
C PRO A 44 1.66 -14.70 3.45
N VAL A 45 0.41 -15.02 3.17
CA VAL A 45 -0.63 -14.05 2.79
C VAL A 45 -0.99 -13.26 4.05
N ILE A 46 -0.45 -12.05 4.20
CA ILE A 46 -0.74 -11.18 5.36
C ILE A 46 -2.17 -10.59 5.32
N SER A 47 -2.95 -10.77 4.25
CA SER A 47 -4.41 -10.60 4.31
C SER A 47 -5.15 -11.67 3.50
N ALA A 48 -5.63 -12.71 4.19
CA ALA A 48 -6.25 -13.88 3.55
C ALA A 48 -7.70 -13.62 3.06
N THR A 49 -8.34 -12.51 3.44
CA THR A 49 -9.79 -12.34 3.24
C THR A 49 -10.20 -11.06 2.51
N ILE A 50 -9.47 -9.95 2.65
CA ILE A 50 -9.84 -8.63 2.09
C ILE A 50 -8.61 -8.01 1.42
N GLY A 51 -8.72 -7.62 0.15
CA GLY A 51 -7.66 -6.87 -0.53
C GLY A 51 -7.71 -5.39 -0.18
N VAL A 52 -6.62 -4.67 -0.47
CA VAL A 52 -6.53 -3.21 -0.20
C VAL A 52 -7.68 -2.42 -0.85
N ARG A 53 -8.20 -2.88 -2.00
CA ARG A 53 -9.38 -2.27 -2.63
C ARG A 53 -10.60 -2.36 -1.72
N GLU A 54 -10.96 -3.59 -1.36
CA GLU A 54 -12.17 -3.86 -0.59
C GLU A 54 -12.05 -3.25 0.82
N TRP A 55 -10.84 -3.23 1.38
CA TRP A 55 -10.57 -2.53 2.63
C TRP A 55 -10.76 -1.02 2.52
N LEU A 56 -10.26 -0.39 1.45
CA LEU A 56 -10.45 1.05 1.21
C LEU A 56 -11.92 1.43 0.98
N GLU A 57 -12.72 0.56 0.37
CA GLU A 57 -14.16 0.78 0.17
C GLU A 57 -14.93 0.77 1.50
N LEU A 58 -14.47 -0.01 2.48
CA LEU A 58 -15.07 -0.08 3.81
C LEU A 58 -14.49 0.95 4.79
N LEU A 59 -13.33 1.55 4.46
CA LEU A 59 -12.61 2.44 5.34
C LEU A 59 -13.40 3.71 5.64
N VAL A 60 -13.72 3.92 6.92
CA VAL A 60 -14.25 5.20 7.39
C VAL A 60 -13.09 6.17 7.61
N VAL A 61 -12.95 7.14 6.71
CA VAL A 61 -11.91 8.17 6.78
C VAL A 61 -12.40 9.36 7.58
N ARG A 62 -11.74 9.63 8.72
CA ARG A 62 -11.96 10.86 9.46
C ARG A 62 -11.35 12.06 8.69
N PRO A 63 -12.04 13.22 8.61
CA PRO A 63 -11.49 14.40 7.97
C PRO A 63 -10.12 14.78 8.54
N GLY A 64 -9.16 15.09 7.67
CA GLY A 64 -7.82 15.47 8.11
C GLY A 64 -6.90 14.29 8.46
N LEU A 65 -7.36 13.03 8.37
CA LEU A 65 -6.48 11.86 8.51
C LEU A 65 -5.30 11.98 7.55
N ARG A 66 -4.09 11.96 8.10
CA ARG A 66 -2.87 12.04 7.29
C ARG A 66 -2.53 10.66 6.73
N PHE A 67 -2.09 10.60 5.48
CA PHE A 67 -1.75 9.32 4.86
C PHE A 67 -0.55 9.38 3.91
N ALA A 68 0.10 8.23 3.73
CA ALA A 68 1.10 7.95 2.71
C ALA A 68 0.78 6.62 2.01
N ALA A 69 1.08 6.52 0.71
CA ALA A 69 0.82 5.33 -0.08
C ALA A 69 2.08 4.84 -0.80
N PHE A 70 2.28 3.53 -0.81
CA PHE A 70 3.34 2.90 -1.60
C PHE A 70 2.88 1.65 -2.35
N ASP A 71 3.65 1.24 -3.34
CA ASP A 71 3.47 -0.05 -4.02
C ASP A 71 4.81 -0.70 -4.33
N THR A 72 4.76 -2.01 -4.55
CA THR A 72 5.89 -2.77 -5.09
C THR A 72 5.60 -3.16 -6.53
N LYS A 73 6.60 -3.01 -7.40
CA LYS A 73 6.48 -3.27 -8.83
C LYS A 73 7.65 -4.09 -9.35
N VAL A 74 7.33 -5.19 -10.04
CA VAL A 74 8.32 -5.98 -10.78
C VAL A 74 8.97 -5.14 -11.88
N VAL A 75 10.29 -5.19 -11.98
CA VAL A 75 11.03 -4.47 -13.05
C VAL A 75 10.90 -5.15 -14.41
N THR A 76 10.63 -6.46 -14.43
CA THR A 76 10.51 -7.26 -15.65
C THR A 76 9.40 -8.31 -15.49
N PRO A 77 8.35 -8.31 -16.34
CA PRO A 77 8.01 -7.27 -17.31
C PRO A 77 7.55 -5.98 -16.61
N ARG A 78 7.83 -4.81 -17.20
CA ARG A 78 7.33 -3.54 -16.66
C ARG A 78 5.82 -3.42 -16.87
N LEU A 79 5.07 -3.50 -15.77
CA LEU A 79 3.62 -3.35 -15.80
C LEU A 79 3.21 -1.86 -15.70
N PRO A 80 2.25 -1.40 -16.53
CA PRO A 80 1.66 -0.08 -16.39
C PRO A 80 0.77 0.02 -15.14
N GLY A 81 0.53 1.24 -14.67
CA GLY A 81 -0.29 1.50 -13.48
C GLY A 81 0.51 1.52 -12.17
N SER A 82 -0.18 1.87 -11.08
CA SER A 82 0.39 1.95 -9.73
C SER A 82 -0.75 1.78 -8.72
N ALA A 83 -0.60 0.81 -7.82
CA ALA A 83 -1.54 0.63 -6.73
C ALA A 83 -1.44 1.83 -5.76
N ALA A 84 -0.24 2.35 -5.53
CA ALA A 84 -0.02 3.53 -4.70
C ALA A 84 -0.80 4.75 -5.22
N LYS A 85 -0.83 4.99 -6.54
CA LYS A 85 -1.63 6.06 -7.14
C LYS A 85 -3.13 5.83 -7.00
N ALA A 86 -3.60 4.58 -7.06
CA ALA A 86 -5.00 4.27 -6.87
C ALA A 86 -5.44 4.51 -5.42
N ILE A 87 -4.63 4.06 -4.47
CA ILE A 87 -4.79 4.30 -3.03
C ILE A 87 -4.81 5.81 -2.75
N ASP A 88 -3.84 6.54 -3.29
CA ASP A 88 -3.72 8.00 -3.15
C ASP A 88 -4.99 8.73 -3.60
N LYS A 89 -5.50 8.37 -4.77
CA LYS A 89 -6.72 8.95 -5.32
C LYS A 89 -7.92 8.67 -4.43
N HIS A 90 -8.05 7.44 -3.93
CA HIS A 90 -9.18 7.03 -3.09
C HIS A 90 -9.20 7.77 -1.75
N LEU A 91 -8.08 7.77 -1.03
CA LEU A 91 -7.99 8.42 0.28
C LEU A 91 -8.17 9.94 0.20
N ARG A 92 -7.66 10.58 -0.87
CA ARG A 92 -7.91 12.01 -1.10
C ARG A 92 -9.38 12.31 -1.39
N ALA A 93 -10.07 11.46 -2.14
CA ALA A 93 -11.50 11.61 -2.40
C ALA A 93 -12.33 11.46 -1.11
N ALA A 94 -11.84 10.67 -0.15
CA ALA A 94 -12.45 10.48 1.17
C ALA A 94 -12.08 11.57 2.20
N GLY A 95 -11.35 12.63 1.82
CA GLY A 95 -11.03 13.75 2.71
C GLY A 95 -9.76 13.57 3.55
N ALA A 96 -8.95 12.54 3.29
CA ALA A 96 -7.64 12.37 3.90
C ALA A 96 -6.60 13.33 3.29
N VAL A 97 -5.60 13.69 4.08
CA VAL A 97 -4.53 14.62 3.71
C VAL A 97 -3.25 13.84 3.39
N ARG A 98 -2.81 13.93 2.14
CA ARG A 98 -1.58 13.29 1.67
C ARG A 98 -0.34 13.98 2.25
N VAL A 99 0.56 13.22 2.87
CA VAL A 99 1.82 13.77 3.42
C VAL A 99 2.96 13.80 2.40
N CYS A 100 2.95 12.90 1.41
CA CYS A 100 3.91 12.87 0.33
C CYS A 100 3.31 12.25 -0.95
N PRO A 101 3.86 12.49 -2.15
CA PRO A 101 3.46 11.77 -3.35
C PRO A 101 3.55 10.24 -3.16
N PRO A 102 2.67 9.44 -3.80
CA PRO A 102 2.73 7.99 -3.73
C PRO A 102 4.05 7.44 -4.29
N ARG A 103 4.63 6.43 -3.63
CA ARG A 103 5.96 5.90 -3.95
C ARG A 103 5.90 4.46 -4.48
N THR A 104 6.62 4.18 -5.57
CA THR A 104 6.84 2.81 -6.07
C THR A 104 8.22 2.34 -5.67
N PHE A 105 8.33 1.12 -5.14
CA PHE A 105 9.59 0.42 -4.89
C PHE A 105 9.72 -0.75 -5.87
N SER A 106 10.86 -0.86 -6.53
CA SER A 106 11.11 -1.92 -7.50
C SER A 106 11.52 -3.24 -6.84
N VAL A 107 10.98 -4.34 -7.36
CA VAL A 107 11.35 -5.71 -7.00
C VAL A 107 11.79 -6.48 -8.24
N HIS A 108 12.70 -7.45 -8.09
CA HIS A 108 13.15 -8.30 -9.19
C HIS A 108 12.05 -9.27 -9.64
N GLY A 109 11.25 -9.75 -8.70
CA GLY A 109 10.17 -10.71 -8.88
C GLY A 109 9.41 -10.89 -7.57
N LYS A 110 8.43 -11.80 -7.55
CA LYS A 110 7.63 -12.06 -6.33
C LYS A 110 8.46 -12.66 -5.19
N ALA A 111 9.47 -13.47 -5.52
CA ALA A 111 10.36 -14.13 -4.55
C ALA A 111 11.79 -13.56 -4.56
N ASP A 112 12.13 -12.74 -5.56
CA ASP A 112 13.52 -12.33 -5.84
C ASP A 112 13.93 -11.03 -5.11
N GLY A 113 13.09 -10.56 -4.19
CA GLY A 113 13.39 -9.43 -3.33
C GLY A 113 13.36 -8.06 -4.01
N LEU A 114 13.73 -7.04 -3.23
CA LEU A 114 13.86 -5.66 -3.66
C LEU A 114 15.05 -5.50 -4.61
N VAL A 115 14.92 -4.61 -5.59
CA VAL A 115 16.06 -4.17 -6.40
C VAL A 115 17.09 -3.47 -5.52
N ASP A 116 18.36 -3.60 -5.85
CA ASP A 116 19.46 -2.94 -5.15
C ASP A 116 19.17 -1.45 -4.90
N GLY A 117 19.37 -1.03 -3.65
CA GLY A 117 19.11 0.34 -3.21
C GLY A 117 17.65 0.65 -2.85
N GLU A 118 16.66 -0.15 -3.25
CA GLU A 118 15.25 0.14 -2.94
C GLU A 118 14.94 0.01 -1.46
N LEU A 119 15.64 -0.88 -0.74
CA LEU A 119 15.51 -0.95 0.73
C LEU A 119 16.02 0.32 1.41
N ALA A 120 17.15 0.87 0.95
CA ALA A 120 17.67 2.14 1.45
C ALA A 120 16.73 3.31 1.10
N ALA A 121 16.22 3.34 -0.13
CA ALA A 121 15.22 4.32 -0.56
C ALA A 121 13.94 4.24 0.28
N ALA A 122 13.49 3.03 0.63
CA ALA A 122 12.33 2.81 1.49
C ALA A 122 12.56 3.35 2.91
N ARG A 123 13.76 3.15 3.47
CA ARG A 123 14.13 3.72 4.77
C ARG A 123 14.15 5.24 4.74
N THR A 124 14.78 5.83 3.72
CA THR A 124 14.81 7.28 3.54
C THR A 124 13.40 7.85 3.40
N TRP A 125 12.56 7.21 2.58
CA TRP A 125 11.16 7.59 2.42
C TRP A 125 10.38 7.49 3.74
N ALA A 126 10.50 6.38 4.48
CA ALA A 126 9.85 6.24 5.78
C ALA A 126 10.31 7.33 6.77
N GLY A 127 11.58 7.72 6.72
CA GLY A 127 12.12 8.83 7.51
C GLY A 127 11.40 10.16 7.26
N THR A 128 11.07 10.49 6.01
CA THR A 128 10.35 11.74 5.70
C THR A 128 8.91 11.74 6.23
N LEU A 129 8.29 10.57 6.34
CA LEU A 129 6.92 10.44 6.87
C LEU A 129 6.87 10.81 8.36
N THR A 130 7.87 10.37 9.13
CA THR A 130 7.96 10.63 10.57
C THR A 130 8.34 12.07 10.92
N ALA A 131 9.05 12.75 10.01
CA ALA A 131 9.45 14.16 10.18
C ALA A 131 8.30 15.14 9.94
N THR A 132 7.26 14.70 9.25
CA THR A 132 6.07 15.53 9.00
C THR A 132 5.16 15.40 10.22
N ARG A 133 5.23 16.33 11.17
CA ARG A 133 4.30 16.40 12.32
C ARG A 133 3.29 17.52 12.11
#